data_AF-A0A1J0ADE6-F1
#
_entry.id   AF-A0A1J0ADE6-F1
#
_cell.length_a   1.000
_cell.length_b   1.000
_cell.length_c   1.000
_cell.angle_alpha   90.00
_cell.angle_beta   90.00
_cell.angle_gamma   90.00
#
_symmetry.space_group_name_H-M   'P 1'
#
loop_
_entity.id
_entity.type
_entity.pdbx_description
1 polymer ?
#
loop_
_entity_poly.entity_id
_entity_poly.type
_entity_poly.pdbx_seq_one_letter_code
_entity_poly.pdbx_strand_id
1 'polypeptide(L)' 'MTTIWVDAHLSPAIAVWITETFSITALPLQHIGLRDAEDTRIFAEAKTQGVIIVVSD' A
#
# COMPACT_ATOMS: atom_id res chain seq x y z
N MET A 1 -9.04 -10.63 -6.27
CA MET A 1 -7.87 -10.69 -5.37
C MET A 1 -7.76 -9.33 -4.71
N THR A 2 -7.68 -9.27 -3.38
CA THR A 2 -7.58 -8.00 -2.65
C THR A 2 -6.11 -7.64 -2.48
N THR A 3 -5.72 -6.45 -2.92
CA THR A 3 -4.37 -5.92 -2.72
C THR A 3 -4.43 -4.73 -1.79
N ILE A 4 -3.51 -4.68 -0.83
CA ILE A 4 -3.37 -3.62 0.16
C ILE A 4 -2.08 -2.85 -0.14
N TRP A 5 -2.16 -1.53 -0.17
CA TRP A 5 -1.02 -0.66 -0.19
C TRP A 5 -0.79 -0.06 1.18
N VAL A 6 0.44 -0.16 1.65
CA VAL A 6 0.87 0.33 2.96
C VAL A 6 1.68 1.60 2.77
N ASP A 7 1.27 2.66 3.45
CA ASP A 7 1.91 3.98 3.41
C ASP A 7 3.44 3.93 3.59
N ALA A 8 4.15 4.88 2.98
CA ALA A 8 5.61 4.94 3.03
C ALA A 8 6.16 5.36 4.41
N HIS A 9 5.36 6.01 5.25
CA HIS A 9 5.71 6.32 6.64
C HIS A 9 5.62 5.11 7.56
N LEU A 10 4.90 4.06 7.15
CA LEU A 10 4.81 2.81 7.89
C LEU A 10 6.01 1.91 7.56
N SER A 11 6.42 1.10 8.54
CA SER A 11 7.48 0.12 8.31
C SER A 11 7.08 -0.86 7.20
N PRO A 12 7.95 -1.10 6.19
CA PRO A 12 7.70 -2.09 5.14
C PRO A 12 7.44 -3.50 5.68
N ALA A 13 7.94 -3.80 6.88
CA ALA A 13 7.70 -5.06 7.57
C ALA A 13 6.22 -5.28 7.89
N ILE A 14 5.40 -4.23 7.99
CA ILE A 14 3.95 -4.35 8.19
C ILE A 14 3.30 -4.97 6.96
N ALA A 15 3.72 -4.59 5.75
CA ALA A 15 3.20 -5.19 4.52
C ALA A 15 3.56 -6.68 4.43
N VAL A 16 4.76 -7.06 4.85
CA VAL A 16 5.20 -8.46 4.95
C VAL A 16 4.33 -9.21 5.96
N TRP A 17 4.18 -8.66 7.16
CA TRP A 17 3.37 -9.27 8.23
C TRP A 17 1.90 -9.44 7.82
N ILE A 18 1.28 -8.46 7.16
CA ILE A 18 -0.10 -8.56 6.64
C ILE A 18 -0.19 -9.70 5.62
N THR A 19 0.80 -9.80 4.73
CA THR A 19 0.82 -10.85 3.70
C THR A 19 0.93 -12.23 4.32
N GLU A 20 1.82 -12.40 5.30
CA GLU A 20 2.02 -13.68 5.98
C GLU A 20 0.84 -14.07 6.88
N THR A 21 0.26 -13.10 7.59
CA THR A 21 -0.80 -13.36 8.59
C THR A 21 -2.16 -13.59 7.95
N PHE A 22 -2.50 -12.81 6.93
CA PHE A 22 -3.83 -12.82 6.33
C PHE A 22 -3.87 -13.47 4.95
N SER A 23 -2.71 -13.86 4.38
CA SER A 23 -2.62 -14.37 3.00
C SER A 23 -3.21 -13.40 1.96
N ILE A 24 -3.12 -12.09 2.24
CA ILE A 24 -3.57 -11.00 1.37
C ILE A 24 -2.34 -10.33 0.79
N THR A 25 -2.33 -9.98 -0.49
CA THR A 25 -1.19 -9.26 -1.09
C THR A 25 -1.10 -7.86 -0.49
N ALA A 26 -0.09 -7.59 0.33
CA ALA A 26 0.20 -6.25 0.82
C ALA A 26 1.55 -5.75 0.30
N LEU A 27 1.57 -4.53 -0.24
CA LEU A 27 2.74 -3.91 -0.84
C LEU A 27 3.00 -2.54 -0.20
N PRO A 28 4.22 -2.23 0.23
CA PRO A 28 4.55 -0.89 0.69
C PRO A 28 4.64 0.08 -0.51
N LEU A 29 4.18 1.33 -0.36
CA LEU A 29 4.19 2.34 -1.43
C LEU A 29 5.60 2.55 -2.02
N GLN A 30 6.64 2.41 -1.21
CA GLN A 30 8.03 2.46 -1.66
C GLN A 30 8.44 1.33 -2.62
N HIS A 31 7.81 0.15 -2.55
CA HIS A 31 8.09 -0.94 -3.50
C HIS A 31 7.49 -0.70 -4.87
N ILE A 32 6.39 0.05 -4.95
CA ILE A 32 5.67 0.36 -6.19
C ILE A 32 6.05 1.74 -6.76
N GLY A 33 7.09 2.37 -6.21
CA GLY A 33 7.58 3.66 -6.69
C GLY A 33 6.66 4.85 -6.38
N LEU A 34 5.73 4.69 -5.43
CA LEU A 34 4.79 5.73 -5.01
C LEU A 34 5.17 6.39 -3.67
N ARG A 35 6.39 6.18 -3.17
CA ARG A 35 6.86 6.78 -1.91
C ARG A 35 6.85 8.31 -1.93
N ASP A 36 7.32 8.91 -3.01
CA ASP A 36 7.41 10.37 -3.15
C ASP A 36 6.28 10.92 -4.05
N ALA A 37 5.24 10.11 -4.29
CA ALA A 37 4.09 10.54 -5.06
C ALA A 37 3.17 11.41 -4.18
N GLU A 38 2.57 12.43 -4.79
CA GLU A 38 1.50 13.18 -4.11
C GLU A 38 0.31 12.26 -3.82
N ASP A 39 -0.36 12.50 -2.69
CA ASP A 39 -1.57 11.80 -2.28
C ASP A 39 -2.59 11.67 -3.41
N THR A 40 -2.82 12.76 -4.15
CA THR A 40 -3.74 12.79 -5.30
C THR A 40 -3.44 11.69 -6.31
N ARG A 41 -2.15 11.44 -6.59
CA ARG A 41 -1.70 10.39 -7.50
C ARG A 41 -1.85 9.00 -6.87
N ILE A 42 -1.49 8.85 -5.59
CA ILE A 42 -1.63 7.58 -4.85
C ILE A 42 -3.09 7.12 -4.86
N PHE A 43 -4.03 8.01 -4.49
CA PHE A 43 -5.45 7.70 -4.45
C PHE A 43 -6.05 7.47 -5.85
N ALA A 44 -5.62 8.22 -6.87
CA ALA A 44 -6.07 8.01 -8.24
C ALA A 44 -5.64 6.62 -8.77
N GLU A 45 -4.38 6.25 -8.55
CA GLU A 45 -3.84 4.95 -8.96
C GLU A 45 -4.53 3.81 -8.21
N ALA A 46 -4.71 3.97 -6.89
CA ALA A 46 -5.38 2.97 -6.09
C ALA A 46 -6.85 2.76 -6.49
N LYS A 47 -7.57 3.85 -6.79
CA LYS A 47 -8.93 3.78 -7.30
C LYS A 47 -9.00 3.08 -8.66
N THR A 48 -8.02 3.35 -9.53
CA THR A 48 -7.92 2.72 -10.85
C THR A 48 -7.68 1.20 -10.72
N GLN A 49 -6.84 0.80 -9.76
CA GLN A 49 -6.48 -0.61 -9.54
C GLN A 49 -7.44 -1.35 -8.57
N GLY A 50 -8.37 -0.64 -7.92
CA GLY A 50 -9.30 -1.23 -6.96
C GLY A 50 -8.62 -1.76 -5.69
N VAL A 51 -7.54 -1.13 -5.25
CA VAL A 51 -6.75 -1.55 -4.08
C VAL A 51 -7.15 -0.79 -2.81
N ILE A 52 -6.90 -1.39 -1.66
CA ILE A 52 -7.11 -0.77 -0.35
C ILE A 52 -5.83 -0.02 0.04
N ILE A 53 -5.93 1.24 0.45
CA ILE A 53 -4.79 1.99 0.99
C ILE A 53 -4.89 2.06 2.51
N VAL A 54 -3.79 1.80 3.20
CA VAL A 54 -3.61 2.08 4.63
C VAL A 54 -2.69 3.27 4.75
N VAL A 55 -3.24 4.39 5.23
CA VAL A 55 -2.51 5.64 5.55
C VAL A 55 -2.27 5.75 7.06
N SER A 56 -1.12 6.33 7.43
CA SER A 56 -0.88 6.84 8.79
C SER A 56 -1.24 8.32 8.81
N ASP A 57 -1.91 8.76 9.87
CA ASP A 57 -2.09 10.19 10.20
C ASP A 57 -0.91 10.67 11.05
#